data_AF-A0A953TZ55-F1
#
_entry.id   AF-A0A953TZ55-F1
#
_cell.length_a   1.000
_cell.length_b   1.000
_cell.length_c   1.000
_cell.angle_alpha   90.00
_cell.angle_beta   90.00
_cell.angle_gamma   90.00
#
_symmetry.space_group_name_H-M   'P 1'
#
loop_
_entity.id
_entity.type
_entity.pdbx_description
1 polymer ?
#
loop_
_entity_poly.entity_id
_entity_poly.type
_entity_poly.pdbx_seq_one_letter_code
_entity_poly.pdbx_strand_id
1 'polypeptide(L)'
;MLVLWILALVCVAGIVGGLIDAVARLATLGKDGAEYKAASGVPLDLYLLARCLTGMGGSLAVLLALIVANRLPDLTHVPVDYLFLISVSLVAGFAGQRILPAVATRLEEQIEKSVQKRSEEAKEEVKREVKQDVEKLGEAQEHLTLMTKSYRAVTTAMVDLNKGAQATEIENDKAQLESLRRQLPRDRTLHIVLGRLHKRLGEYDQAIQVLSDFIKTNEADGNPSDVAAALYNRACYNSVKSASDKNPAPLREKALEDLARSLKLWVDGKKLAPGDDDFNSLKQDPAFKDHFETLVKP
;
A
#
# COMPACT_ATOMS: atom_id res chain seq x y z
N MET A 1 -41.72 -22.00 40.07
CA MET A 1 -41.43 -23.34 40.65
C MET A 1 -41.50 -24.46 39.63
N LEU A 2 -42.53 -24.54 38.78
CA LEU A 2 -42.66 -25.61 37.77
C LEU A 2 -41.43 -25.78 36.86
N VAL A 3 -40.86 -24.69 36.33
CA VAL A 3 -39.65 -24.74 35.48
C VAL A 3 -38.43 -25.35 36.19
N LEU A 4 -38.23 -25.02 37.47
CA LEU A 4 -37.11 -25.57 38.25
C LEU A 4 -37.28 -27.08 38.48
N TRP A 5 -38.52 -27.53 38.71
CA TRP A 5 -38.83 -28.96 38.82
C TRP A 5 -38.59 -29.71 37.52
N ILE A 6 -38.98 -29.13 36.38
CA ILE A 6 -38.74 -29.71 35.07
C ILE A 6 -37.23 -29.83 34.79
N LEU A 7 -36.46 -28.77 35.09
CA LEU A 7 -35.01 -28.79 34.95
C LEU A 7 -34.36 -29.85 35.85
N ALA A 8 -34.79 -29.95 37.10
CA ALA A 8 -34.28 -30.98 38.02
C ALA A 8 -34.58 -32.39 37.50
N LEU A 9 -35.80 -32.63 36.99
CA LEU A 9 -36.21 -33.92 36.43
C LEU A 9 -35.37 -34.31 35.22
N VAL A 10 -35.15 -33.37 34.29
CA VAL A 10 -34.32 -33.56 33.09
C VAL A 10 -32.87 -33.86 33.49
N CYS A 11 -32.29 -33.07 34.42
CA CYS A 11 -30.92 -33.29 34.90
C CYS A 11 -30.74 -34.67 35.56
N VAL A 12 -31.66 -35.07 36.44
CA VAL A 12 -31.61 -36.38 37.11
C VAL A 12 -31.71 -37.51 36.10
N ALA A 13 -32.66 -37.44 35.15
CA ALA A 13 -32.81 -38.43 34.10
C ALA A 13 -31.55 -38.52 33.22
N GLY A 14 -30.94 -37.38 32.87
CA GLY A 14 -29.69 -37.31 32.14
C GLY A 14 -28.50 -37.93 32.89
N ILE A 15 -28.37 -37.65 34.20
CA ILE A 15 -27.36 -38.26 35.07
C ILE A 15 -27.50 -39.78 35.06
N VAL A 16 -28.73 -40.31 35.21
CA VAL A 16 -29.01 -41.75 35.17
C VAL A 16 -28.63 -42.34 33.81
N GLY A 17 -28.98 -41.68 32.71
CA GLY A 17 -28.57 -42.11 31.37
C GLY A 17 -27.05 -42.17 31.21
N GLY A 18 -26.33 -41.19 31.77
CA GLY A 18 -24.87 -41.16 31.76
C GLY A 18 -24.22 -42.24 32.62
N LEU A 19 -24.84 -42.56 33.76
CA LEU A 19 -24.42 -43.65 34.64
C LEU A 19 -24.63 -45.03 33.98
N ILE A 20 -25.76 -45.21 33.29
CA ILE A 20 -26.04 -46.44 32.53
C ILE A 20 -24.97 -46.68 31.47
N ASP A 21 -24.58 -45.66 30.69
CA ASP A 21 -23.48 -45.81 29.71
C ASP A 21 -22.15 -46.14 30.39
N ALA A 22 -21.85 -45.51 31.53
CA ALA A 22 -20.63 -45.79 32.30
C ALA A 22 -20.56 -47.25 32.75
N VAL A 23 -21.65 -47.77 33.33
CA VAL A 23 -21.74 -49.18 33.76
C VAL A 23 -21.65 -50.11 32.57
N ALA A 24 -22.34 -49.83 31.46
CA ALA A 24 -22.26 -50.62 30.24
C ALA A 24 -20.84 -50.68 29.67
N ARG A 25 -20.09 -49.57 29.70
CA ARG A 25 -18.68 -49.53 29.28
C ARG A 25 -17.75 -50.31 30.21
N LEU A 26 -17.94 -50.19 31.52
CA LEU A 26 -17.18 -50.96 32.51
C LEU A 26 -17.42 -52.47 32.35
N ALA A 27 -18.66 -52.87 32.05
CA ALA A 27 -19.02 -54.27 31.83
C ALA A 27 -18.46 -54.83 30.51
N THR A 28 -18.52 -54.05 29.42
CA THR A 28 -18.08 -54.49 28.09
C THR A 28 -16.57 -54.54 27.91
N LEU A 29 -15.83 -53.58 28.49
CA LEU A 29 -14.36 -53.51 28.34
C LEU A 29 -13.58 -54.35 29.36
N GLY A 30 -14.25 -54.82 30.42
CA GLY A 30 -13.66 -55.68 31.44
C GLY A 30 -12.58 -55.00 32.31
N LYS A 31 -11.93 -55.81 33.14
CA LYS A 31 -10.78 -55.41 33.97
C LYS A 31 -9.47 -55.91 33.36
N ASP A 32 -8.41 -55.11 33.45
CA ASP A 32 -7.03 -55.58 33.27
C ASP A 32 -6.31 -55.47 34.62
N GLY A 33 -6.12 -56.60 35.29
CA GLY A 33 -5.65 -56.59 36.67
C GLY A 33 -6.60 -55.87 37.63
N ALA A 34 -6.08 -54.90 38.39
CA ALA A 34 -6.86 -54.15 39.39
C ALA A 34 -7.62 -52.94 38.81
N GLU A 35 -7.34 -52.55 37.57
CA GLU A 35 -7.91 -51.35 36.96
C GLU A 35 -8.92 -51.71 35.86
N TYR A 36 -10.01 -50.92 35.78
CA TYR A 36 -10.94 -51.04 34.66
C TYR A 36 -10.31 -50.37 33.43
N LYS A 37 -10.23 -51.07 32.30
CA LYS A 37 -9.70 -50.51 31.05
C LYS A 37 -10.41 -49.22 30.63
N ALA A 38 -11.71 -49.13 30.92
CA ALA A 38 -12.53 -47.96 30.60
C ALA A 38 -12.16 -46.71 31.42
N ALA A 39 -11.49 -46.86 32.56
CA ALA A 39 -11.10 -45.80 33.49
C ALA A 39 -9.57 -45.64 33.59
N SER A 40 -8.79 -46.23 32.66
CA SER A 40 -7.32 -46.30 32.75
C SER A 40 -6.70 -44.92 33.05
N GLY A 41 -6.02 -44.81 34.20
CA GLY A 41 -5.37 -43.58 34.66
C GLY A 41 -6.27 -42.56 35.37
N VAL A 42 -7.55 -42.86 35.61
CA VAL A 42 -8.50 -41.97 36.30
C VAL A 42 -9.18 -42.72 37.46
N PRO A 43 -9.27 -42.12 38.66
CA PRO A 43 -10.05 -42.69 39.76
C PRO A 43 -11.50 -43.01 39.35
N LEU A 44 -12.02 -44.16 39.78
CA LEU A 44 -13.33 -44.68 39.33
C LEU A 44 -14.48 -43.72 39.68
N ASP A 45 -14.41 -43.09 40.85
CA ASP A 45 -15.34 -42.06 41.31
C ASP A 45 -15.35 -40.83 40.38
N LEU A 46 -14.16 -40.35 39.98
CA LEU A 46 -14.03 -39.24 39.04
C LEU A 46 -14.52 -39.63 37.63
N TYR A 47 -14.26 -40.86 37.19
CA TYR A 47 -14.79 -41.40 35.94
C TYR A 47 -16.34 -41.42 35.93
N LEU A 48 -16.95 -41.95 36.99
CA LEU A 48 -18.41 -42.00 37.12
C LEU A 48 -19.02 -40.60 37.20
N LEU A 49 -18.40 -39.69 37.96
CA LEU A 49 -18.84 -38.30 38.06
C LEU A 49 -18.82 -37.61 36.69
N ALA A 50 -17.73 -37.75 35.93
CA ALA A 50 -17.60 -37.18 34.58
C ALA A 50 -18.69 -37.71 33.63
N ARG A 51 -19.04 -39.01 33.74
CA ARG A 51 -20.09 -39.64 32.92
C ARG A 51 -21.49 -39.14 33.29
N CYS A 52 -21.77 -39.00 34.57
CA CYS A 52 -23.01 -38.40 35.08
C CYS A 52 -23.18 -36.95 34.59
N LEU A 53 -22.13 -36.13 34.71
CA LEU A 53 -22.14 -34.75 34.22
C LEU A 53 -22.33 -34.66 32.71
N THR A 54 -21.71 -35.57 31.95
CA THR A 54 -21.89 -35.65 30.49
C THR A 54 -23.32 -36.03 30.13
N GLY A 55 -23.91 -36.98 30.85
CA GLY A 55 -25.30 -37.37 30.66
C GLY A 55 -26.29 -36.25 30.99
N MET A 56 -26.03 -35.50 32.07
CA MET A 56 -26.76 -34.28 32.39
C MET A 56 -26.69 -33.26 31.23
N GLY A 57 -25.50 -33.00 30.69
CA GLY A 57 -25.31 -32.11 29.55
C GLY A 57 -26.09 -32.55 28.30
N GLY A 58 -26.07 -33.85 27.98
CA GLY A 58 -26.84 -34.41 26.86
C GLY A 58 -28.35 -34.20 27.01
N SER A 59 -28.90 -34.41 28.21
CA SER A 59 -30.32 -34.19 28.49
C SER A 59 -30.74 -32.73 28.37
N LEU A 60 -29.92 -31.79 28.87
CA LEU A 60 -30.16 -30.36 28.75
C LEU A 60 -30.13 -29.89 27.29
N ALA A 61 -29.22 -30.45 26.47
CA ALA A 61 -29.14 -30.14 25.05
C ALA A 61 -30.41 -30.56 24.29
N VAL A 62 -30.98 -31.73 24.61
CA VAL A 62 -32.24 -32.18 23.99
C VAL A 62 -33.43 -31.36 24.48
N LEU A 63 -33.49 -31.01 25.76
CA LEU A 63 -34.52 -30.10 26.27
C LEU A 63 -34.49 -28.76 25.51
N LEU A 64 -33.29 -28.18 25.31
CA LEU A 64 -33.13 -26.95 24.55
C LEU A 64 -33.61 -27.13 23.09
N ALA A 65 -33.26 -28.25 22.45
CA ALA A 65 -33.71 -28.54 21.08
C ALA A 65 -35.24 -28.66 20.97
N LEU A 66 -35.89 -29.28 21.97
CA LEU A 66 -37.37 -29.37 22.03
C LEU A 66 -38.02 -27.99 22.19
N ILE A 67 -37.42 -27.10 23.00
CA ILE A 67 -37.89 -25.73 23.17
C ILE A 67 -37.76 -24.96 21.84
N VAL A 68 -36.59 -25.01 21.19
CA VAL A 68 -36.33 -24.31 19.91
C VAL A 68 -37.27 -24.81 18.80
N ALA A 69 -37.58 -26.10 18.78
CA ALA A 69 -38.50 -26.69 17.81
C ALA A 69 -39.99 -26.44 18.13
N ASN A 70 -40.30 -25.77 19.26
CA ASN A 70 -41.65 -25.63 19.80
C ASN A 70 -42.38 -26.97 19.96
N ARG A 71 -41.64 -28.00 20.40
CA ARG A 71 -42.13 -29.38 20.61
C ARG A 71 -42.14 -29.78 22.08
N LEU A 72 -42.02 -28.82 22.99
CA LEU A 72 -42.13 -29.11 24.41
C LEU A 72 -43.60 -29.47 24.73
N PRO A 73 -43.88 -30.66 25.28
CA PRO A 73 -45.25 -31.04 25.64
C PRO A 73 -45.82 -30.11 26.72
N ASP A 74 -47.14 -30.00 26.79
CA ASP A 74 -47.80 -29.20 27.81
C ASP A 74 -47.79 -29.93 29.16
N LEU A 75 -46.80 -29.60 29.99
CA LEU A 75 -46.52 -30.27 31.26
C LEU A 75 -47.54 -29.96 32.37
N THR A 76 -48.63 -29.24 32.07
CA THR A 76 -49.61 -28.79 33.05
C THR A 76 -50.66 -29.85 33.42
N HIS A 77 -50.91 -30.87 32.59
CA HIS A 77 -52.13 -31.68 32.74
C HIS A 77 -52.00 -33.21 32.64
N VAL A 78 -50.91 -33.80 32.14
CA VAL A 78 -50.84 -35.27 31.93
C VAL A 78 -49.56 -35.91 32.48
N PRO A 79 -49.65 -36.93 33.37
CA PRO A 79 -48.48 -37.70 33.85
C PRO A 79 -47.64 -38.34 32.73
N VAL A 80 -48.26 -38.60 31.58
CA VAL A 80 -47.62 -39.17 30.38
C VAL A 80 -46.54 -38.24 29.83
N ASP A 81 -46.72 -36.93 29.91
CA ASP A 81 -45.76 -35.96 29.39
C ASP A 81 -44.47 -35.90 30.23
N TYR A 82 -44.59 -36.14 31.55
CA TYR A 82 -43.43 -36.30 32.43
C TYR A 82 -42.65 -37.59 32.11
N LEU A 83 -43.34 -38.70 31.87
CA LEU A 83 -42.71 -39.97 31.49
C LEU A 83 -42.00 -39.88 30.14
N PHE A 84 -42.62 -39.18 29.18
CA PHE A 84 -42.00 -38.87 27.90
C PHE A 84 -40.73 -38.04 28.10
N LEU A 85 -40.79 -36.96 28.88
CA LEU A 85 -39.65 -36.09 29.12
C LEU A 85 -38.49 -36.81 29.83
N ILE A 86 -38.77 -37.65 30.82
CA ILE A 86 -37.76 -38.48 31.51
C ILE A 86 -37.11 -39.45 30.53
N SER A 87 -37.91 -40.14 29.72
CA SER A 87 -37.43 -41.15 28.78
C SER A 87 -36.55 -40.54 27.70
N VAL A 88 -36.96 -39.41 27.12
CA VAL A 88 -36.15 -38.66 26.15
C VAL A 88 -34.88 -38.12 26.80
N SER A 89 -34.94 -37.62 28.04
CA SER A 89 -33.77 -37.10 28.77
C SER A 89 -32.76 -38.18 29.15
N LEU A 90 -33.23 -39.37 29.52
CA LEU A 90 -32.38 -40.53 29.82
C LEU A 90 -31.69 -41.04 28.57
N VAL A 91 -32.42 -41.19 27.46
CA VAL A 91 -31.84 -41.56 26.15
C VAL A 91 -30.86 -40.50 25.68
N ALA A 92 -31.17 -39.22 25.86
CA ALA A 92 -30.27 -38.11 25.54
C ALA A 92 -28.99 -38.12 26.37
N GLY A 93 -29.08 -38.44 27.67
CA GLY A 93 -27.92 -38.58 28.53
C GLY A 93 -27.02 -39.75 28.13
N PHE A 94 -27.61 -40.88 27.71
CA PHE A 94 -26.89 -42.02 27.15
C PHE A 94 -26.25 -41.69 25.78
N ALA A 95 -27.04 -41.13 24.86
CA ALA A 95 -26.61 -40.82 23.50
C ALA A 95 -25.59 -39.67 23.44
N GLY A 96 -25.68 -38.69 24.35
CA GLY A 96 -24.76 -37.56 24.45
C GLY A 96 -23.31 -38.02 24.56
N GLN A 97 -23.04 -39.12 25.27
CA GLN A 97 -21.68 -39.66 25.40
C GLN A 97 -21.11 -40.26 24.10
N ARG A 98 -21.96 -40.66 23.16
CA ARG A 98 -21.55 -41.16 21.84
C ARG A 98 -21.46 -40.05 20.80
N ILE A 99 -22.35 -39.06 20.89
CA ILE A 99 -22.43 -37.96 19.93
C ILE A 99 -21.33 -36.93 20.19
N LEU A 100 -20.96 -36.66 21.45
CA LEU A 100 -19.97 -35.62 21.78
C LEU A 100 -18.60 -35.84 21.14
N PRO A 101 -17.98 -37.05 21.17
CA PRO A 101 -16.73 -37.28 20.47
C PRO A 101 -16.85 -37.05 18.96
N ALA A 102 -17.94 -37.52 18.34
CA ALA A 102 -18.15 -37.33 16.91
C ALA A 102 -18.35 -35.85 16.52
N VAL A 103 -19.02 -35.08 17.37
CA VAL A 103 -19.19 -33.62 17.19
C VAL A 103 -17.86 -32.90 17.42
N ALA A 104 -17.11 -33.27 18.45
CA ALA A 104 -15.79 -32.70 18.73
C ALA A 104 -14.84 -32.92 17.56
N THR A 105 -14.71 -34.15 17.04
CA THR A 105 -13.88 -34.44 15.86
C THR A 105 -14.34 -33.65 14.63
N ARG A 106 -15.65 -33.53 14.39
CA ARG A 106 -16.16 -32.71 13.28
C ARG A 106 -15.85 -31.22 13.44
N LEU A 107 -15.94 -30.69 14.66
CA LEU A 107 -15.60 -29.30 14.95
C LEU A 107 -14.09 -29.06 14.82
N GLU A 108 -13.26 -29.99 15.30
CA GLU A 108 -11.81 -29.97 15.12
C GLU A 108 -11.44 -29.95 13.63
N GLU A 109 -12.01 -30.84 12.82
CA GLU A 109 -11.81 -30.86 11.36
C GLU A 109 -12.29 -29.56 10.68
N GLN A 110 -13.42 -28.99 11.12
CA GLN A 110 -13.92 -27.72 10.58
C GLN A 110 -13.02 -26.55 10.95
N ILE A 111 -12.54 -26.50 12.20
CA ILE A 111 -11.60 -25.50 12.66
C ILE A 111 -10.30 -25.62 11.88
N GLU A 112 -9.74 -26.82 11.76
CA GLU A 112 -8.51 -27.09 11.00
C GLU A 112 -8.64 -26.65 9.54
N LYS A 113 -9.72 -27.04 8.86
CA LYS A 113 -10.00 -26.60 7.47
C LYS A 113 -10.14 -25.08 7.36
N SER A 114 -10.80 -24.44 8.31
CA SER A 114 -10.99 -22.98 8.31
C SER A 114 -9.68 -22.23 8.56
N VAL A 115 -8.83 -22.76 9.45
CA VAL A 115 -7.50 -22.21 9.76
C VAL A 115 -6.57 -22.42 8.58
N GLN A 116 -6.59 -23.60 7.95
CA GLN A 116 -5.81 -23.86 6.75
C GLN A 116 -6.22 -22.94 5.60
N LYS A 117 -7.52 -22.81 5.32
CA LYS A 117 -8.03 -21.91 4.28
C LYS A 117 -7.62 -20.46 4.53
N ARG A 118 -7.79 -19.96 5.77
CA ARG A 118 -7.36 -18.59 6.13
C ARG A 118 -5.85 -18.41 6.03
N SER A 119 -5.07 -19.43 6.37
CA SER A 119 -3.61 -19.42 6.23
C SER A 119 -3.18 -19.37 4.76
N GLU A 120 -3.85 -20.11 3.88
CA GLU A 120 -3.62 -20.07 2.43
C GLU A 120 -4.02 -18.72 1.82
N GLU A 121 -5.19 -18.17 2.21
CA GLU A 121 -5.65 -16.85 1.78
C GLU A 121 -4.66 -15.75 2.22
N ALA A 122 -4.21 -15.77 3.48
CA ALA A 122 -3.23 -14.82 4.00
C ALA A 122 -1.86 -14.95 3.30
N LYS A 123 -1.41 -16.17 2.98
CA LYS A 123 -0.17 -16.37 2.21
C LYS A 123 -0.26 -15.80 0.80
N GLU A 124 -1.39 -15.97 0.13
CA GLU A 124 -1.59 -15.42 -1.21
C GLU A 124 -1.73 -13.88 -1.20
N GLU A 125 -2.36 -13.31 -0.17
CA GLU A 125 -2.41 -11.85 0.03
C GLU A 125 -1.01 -11.26 0.24
N VAL A 126 -0.23 -11.81 1.18
CA VAL A 126 1.16 -11.38 1.43
C VAL A 126 2.01 -11.53 0.17
N LYS A 127 1.85 -12.62 -0.59
CA LYS A 127 2.58 -12.82 -1.86
C LYS A 127 2.23 -11.77 -2.91
N ARG A 128 0.97 -11.31 -2.98
CA ARG A 128 0.55 -10.23 -3.89
C ARG A 128 1.13 -8.88 -3.47
N GLU A 129 1.07 -8.55 -2.18
CA GLU A 129 1.66 -7.31 -1.64
C GLU A 129 3.17 -7.27 -1.89
N VAL A 130 3.90 -8.35 -1.54
CA VAL A 130 5.33 -8.46 -1.80
C VAL A 130 5.65 -8.31 -3.29
N LYS A 131 4.85 -8.90 -4.18
CA LYS A 131 5.07 -8.75 -5.63
C LYS A 131 4.92 -7.29 -6.07
N GLN A 132 3.88 -6.60 -5.60
CA GLN A 132 3.66 -5.19 -5.93
C GLN A 132 4.78 -4.29 -5.38
N ASP A 133 5.26 -4.55 -4.17
CA ASP A 133 6.35 -3.77 -3.58
C ASP A 133 7.68 -4.02 -4.28
N VAL A 134 7.95 -5.26 -4.72
CA VAL A 134 9.13 -5.58 -5.56
C VAL A 134 9.08 -4.86 -6.91
N GLU A 135 7.91 -4.80 -7.55
CA GLU A 135 7.72 -4.06 -8.81
C GLU A 135 7.98 -2.55 -8.63
N LYS A 136 7.39 -1.93 -7.59
CA LYS A 136 7.62 -0.51 -7.26
C LYS A 136 9.08 -0.21 -6.92
N LEU A 137 9.75 -1.11 -6.19
CA LEU A 137 11.17 -0.98 -5.88
C LEU A 137 12.04 -1.08 -7.15
N GLY A 138 11.67 -1.95 -8.09
CA GLY A 138 12.30 -2.04 -9.40
C GLY A 138 12.22 -0.72 -10.17
N GLU A 139 11.02 -0.16 -10.30
CA GLU A 139 10.80 1.13 -10.97
C GLU A 139 11.58 2.28 -10.29
N ALA A 140 11.59 2.33 -8.95
CA ALA A 140 12.34 3.32 -8.20
C ALA A 140 13.86 3.18 -8.39
N GLN A 141 14.37 1.95 -8.43
CA GLN A 141 15.80 1.66 -8.68
C GLN A 141 16.21 2.05 -10.10
N GLU A 142 15.38 1.79 -11.11
CA GLU A 142 15.61 2.23 -12.50
C GLU A 142 15.64 3.76 -12.59
N HIS A 143 14.67 4.44 -11.97
CA HIS A 143 14.62 5.90 -11.93
C HIS A 143 15.86 6.50 -11.24
N LEU A 144 16.29 5.93 -10.10
CA LEU A 144 17.49 6.38 -9.39
C LEU A 144 18.76 6.18 -10.23
N THR A 145 18.85 5.06 -10.95
CA THR A 145 19.96 4.76 -11.86
C THR A 145 20.03 5.79 -12.98
N LEU A 146 18.88 6.13 -13.57
CA LEU A 146 18.77 7.15 -14.61
C LEU A 146 19.17 8.54 -14.09
N MET A 147 18.68 8.94 -12.91
CA MET A 147 19.04 10.21 -12.28
C MET A 147 20.54 10.31 -11.98
N THR A 148 21.15 9.23 -11.49
CA THR A 148 22.60 9.17 -11.23
C THR A 148 23.40 9.33 -12.51
N LYS A 149 22.96 8.68 -13.60
CA LYS A 149 23.57 8.83 -14.93
C LYS A 149 23.46 10.27 -15.44
N SER A 150 22.30 10.92 -15.25
CA SER A 150 22.09 12.33 -15.58
C SER A 150 23.04 13.25 -14.82
N TYR A 151 23.08 13.12 -13.50
CA TYR A 151 23.92 13.95 -12.64
C TYR A 151 25.40 13.86 -13.02
N ARG A 152 25.90 12.63 -13.31
CA ARG A 152 27.27 12.43 -13.78
C ARG A 152 27.53 13.13 -15.11
N ALA A 153 26.64 12.95 -16.09
CA ALA A 153 26.78 13.57 -17.42
C ALA A 153 26.75 15.10 -17.35
N VAL A 154 25.81 15.65 -16.58
CA VAL A 154 25.67 17.09 -16.33
C VAL A 154 26.93 17.65 -15.67
N THR A 155 27.46 16.97 -14.66
CA THR A 155 28.67 17.40 -13.96
C THR A 155 29.88 17.44 -14.89
N THR A 156 30.07 16.40 -15.71
CA THR A 156 31.14 16.37 -16.72
C THR A 156 31.00 17.53 -17.71
N ALA A 157 29.81 17.70 -18.30
CA ALA A 157 29.54 18.78 -19.25
C ALA A 157 29.77 20.18 -18.66
N MET A 158 29.41 20.39 -17.39
CA MET A 158 29.67 21.66 -16.70
C MET A 158 31.17 21.90 -16.50
N VAL A 159 31.94 20.87 -16.14
CA VAL A 159 33.40 20.96 -16.00
C VAL A 159 34.04 21.32 -17.33
N ASP A 160 33.60 20.70 -18.42
CA ASP A 160 34.17 20.91 -19.75
C ASP A 160 33.80 22.28 -20.31
N LEU A 161 32.57 22.76 -20.07
CA LEU A 161 32.17 24.14 -20.35
C LEU A 161 33.06 25.15 -19.61
N ASN A 162 33.29 24.94 -18.31
CA ASN A 162 34.06 25.88 -17.48
C ASN A 162 35.56 25.89 -17.84
N LYS A 163 36.10 24.77 -18.30
CA LYS A 163 37.50 24.67 -18.75
C LYS A 163 37.71 25.16 -20.19
N GLY A 164 36.63 25.44 -20.92
CA GLY A 164 36.72 25.78 -22.33
C GLY A 164 37.19 24.62 -23.20
N ALA A 165 36.65 23.42 -22.94
CA ALA A 165 36.94 22.19 -23.67
C ALA A 165 36.79 22.33 -25.20
N GLN A 166 37.40 21.40 -25.93
CA GLN A 166 37.38 21.41 -27.40
C GLN A 166 35.97 21.13 -27.92
N ALA A 167 35.67 21.60 -29.13
CA ALA A 167 34.35 21.42 -29.75
C ALA A 167 33.93 19.94 -29.82
N THR A 168 34.88 19.02 -30.03
CA THR A 168 34.63 17.57 -30.05
C THR A 168 34.17 17.02 -28.69
N GLU A 169 34.72 17.51 -27.58
CA GLU A 169 34.31 17.13 -26.22
C GLU A 169 32.89 17.65 -25.94
N ILE A 170 32.62 18.91 -26.29
CA ILE A 170 31.29 19.54 -26.16
C ILE A 170 30.23 18.80 -26.98
N GLU A 171 30.55 18.35 -28.20
CA GLU A 171 29.66 17.54 -29.04
C GLU A 171 29.34 16.17 -28.40
N ASN A 172 30.33 15.53 -27.79
CA ASN A 172 30.13 14.25 -27.10
C ASN A 172 29.20 14.42 -25.88
N ASP A 173 29.43 15.45 -25.06
CA ASP A 173 28.57 15.77 -23.92
C ASP A 173 27.15 16.10 -24.35
N LYS A 174 27.00 16.88 -25.43
CA LYS A 174 25.71 17.23 -26.03
C LYS A 174 24.94 15.99 -26.45
N ALA A 175 25.59 15.08 -27.17
CA ALA A 175 24.98 13.82 -27.58
C ALA A 175 24.54 12.95 -26.39
N GLN A 176 25.35 12.90 -25.33
CA GLN A 176 25.00 12.17 -24.11
C GLN A 176 23.79 12.78 -23.41
N LEU A 177 23.74 14.10 -23.23
CA LEU A 177 22.61 14.78 -22.59
C LEU A 177 21.32 14.72 -23.43
N GLU A 178 21.39 14.80 -24.76
CA GLU A 178 20.23 14.61 -25.63
C GLU A 178 19.60 13.21 -25.47
N SER A 179 20.41 12.17 -25.29
CA SER A 179 19.90 10.81 -25.04
C SER A 179 19.13 10.70 -23.72
N LEU A 180 19.52 11.50 -22.72
CA LEU A 180 18.90 11.52 -21.39
C LEU A 180 17.67 12.44 -21.36
N ARG A 181 17.65 13.51 -22.16
CA ARG A 181 16.56 14.50 -22.22
C ARG A 181 15.19 13.86 -22.40
N ARG A 182 15.08 12.87 -23.27
CA ARG A 182 13.82 12.16 -23.56
C ARG A 182 13.28 11.38 -22.36
N GLN A 183 14.18 10.90 -21.50
CA GLN A 183 13.84 10.10 -20.33
C GLN A 183 13.63 10.97 -19.08
N LEU A 184 14.23 12.17 -19.07
CA LEU A 184 14.16 13.13 -17.97
C LEU A 184 13.65 14.50 -18.43
N PRO A 185 12.41 14.60 -18.98
CA PRO A 185 11.90 15.84 -19.58
C PRO A 185 11.69 16.98 -18.55
N ARG A 186 11.76 16.67 -17.26
CA ARG A 186 11.60 17.63 -16.15
C ARG A 186 12.90 17.95 -15.40
N ASP A 187 14.04 17.40 -15.81
CA ASP A 187 15.33 17.73 -15.17
C ASP A 187 15.82 19.11 -15.64
N ARG A 188 15.66 20.12 -14.77
CA ARG A 188 16.09 21.50 -15.04
C ARG A 188 17.57 21.57 -15.41
N THR A 189 18.43 20.93 -14.61
CA THR A 189 19.87 21.11 -14.71
C THR A 189 20.37 20.52 -16.03
N LEU A 190 19.84 19.35 -16.40
CA LEU A 190 20.09 18.75 -17.72
C LEU A 190 19.75 19.72 -18.85
N HIS A 191 18.54 20.29 -18.87
CA HIS A 191 18.10 21.15 -19.97
C HIS A 191 18.88 22.47 -20.04
N ILE A 192 19.20 23.08 -18.90
CA ILE A 192 20.02 24.31 -18.86
C ILE A 192 21.43 24.02 -19.37
N VAL A 193 22.06 22.94 -18.92
CA VAL A 193 23.43 22.60 -19.35
C VAL A 193 23.45 22.23 -20.82
N LEU A 194 22.48 21.46 -21.30
CA LEU A 194 22.34 21.16 -22.73
C LEU A 194 22.14 22.42 -23.58
N GLY A 195 21.30 23.37 -23.13
CA GLY A 195 21.16 24.67 -23.79
C GLY A 195 22.47 25.46 -23.86
N ARG A 196 23.29 25.40 -22.79
CA ARG A 196 24.63 26.03 -22.76
C ARG A 196 25.61 25.37 -23.72
N LEU A 197 25.58 24.04 -23.86
CA LEU A 197 26.41 23.31 -24.83
C LEU A 197 26.06 23.73 -26.27
N HIS A 198 24.77 23.79 -26.61
CA HIS A 198 24.32 24.31 -27.90
C HIS A 198 24.77 25.76 -28.12
N LYS A 199 24.58 26.66 -27.13
CA LYS A 199 25.09 28.04 -27.20
C LYS A 199 26.59 28.07 -27.47
N ARG A 200 27.38 27.24 -26.78
CA ARG A 200 28.85 27.20 -26.91
C ARG A 200 29.30 26.85 -28.34
N LEU A 201 28.49 26.07 -29.06
CA LEU A 201 28.69 25.67 -30.45
C LEU A 201 28.07 26.67 -31.46
N GLY A 202 27.41 27.73 -30.99
CA GLY A 202 26.70 28.69 -31.85
C GLY A 202 25.33 28.20 -32.35
N GLU A 203 24.83 27.09 -31.82
CA GLU A 203 23.56 26.46 -32.18
C GLU A 203 22.37 27.08 -31.41
N TYR A 204 22.17 28.39 -31.57
CA TYR A 204 21.19 29.14 -30.76
C TYR A 204 19.74 28.64 -30.93
N ASP A 205 19.36 28.19 -32.12
CA ASP A 205 18.00 27.67 -32.36
C ASP A 205 17.72 26.41 -31.54
N GLN A 206 18.68 25.48 -31.51
CA GLN A 206 18.60 24.26 -30.72
C GLN A 206 18.61 24.59 -29.23
N ALA A 207 19.46 25.52 -28.79
CA ALA A 207 19.50 25.97 -27.40
C ALA A 207 18.13 26.53 -26.93
N ILE A 208 17.51 27.37 -27.76
CA ILE A 208 16.18 27.94 -27.52
C ILE A 208 15.11 26.85 -27.51
N GLN A 209 15.16 25.89 -28.44
CA GLN A 209 14.21 24.79 -28.51
C GLN A 209 14.26 23.90 -27.26
N VAL A 210 15.46 23.50 -26.81
CA VAL A 210 15.64 22.68 -25.60
C VAL A 210 14.99 23.33 -24.39
N LEU A 211 15.21 24.63 -24.19
CA LEU A 211 14.60 25.36 -23.07
C LEU A 211 13.10 25.56 -23.25
N SER A 212 12.62 25.73 -24.49
CA SER A 212 11.19 25.85 -24.78
C SER A 212 10.42 24.57 -24.47
N ASP A 213 10.99 23.41 -24.83
CA ASP A 213 10.43 22.10 -24.50
C ASP A 213 10.33 21.90 -22.98
N PHE A 214 11.38 22.29 -22.26
CA PHE A 214 11.41 22.23 -20.79
C PHE A 214 10.36 23.14 -20.15
N ILE A 215 10.29 24.40 -20.57
CA ILE A 215 9.30 25.38 -20.05
C ILE A 215 7.90 24.84 -20.26
N LYS A 216 7.56 24.41 -21.50
CA LYS A 216 6.25 23.85 -21.82
C LYS A 216 5.89 22.65 -20.95
N THR A 217 6.86 21.78 -20.65
CA THR A 217 6.65 20.58 -19.83
C THR A 217 6.40 20.92 -18.34
N ASN A 218 6.90 22.06 -17.87
CA ASN A 218 6.90 22.44 -16.44
C ASN A 218 5.99 23.64 -16.12
N GLU A 219 5.31 24.22 -17.11
CA GLU A 219 4.53 25.46 -16.92
C GLU A 219 3.29 25.27 -16.02
N ALA A 220 2.68 24.08 -16.01
CA ALA A 220 1.48 23.79 -15.21
C ALA A 220 1.81 23.30 -13.80
N ASP A 221 2.70 22.30 -13.69
CA ASP A 221 2.93 21.54 -12.45
C ASP A 221 4.39 21.59 -11.95
N GLY A 222 5.25 22.36 -12.63
CA GLY A 222 6.67 22.44 -12.31
C GLY A 222 6.98 23.42 -11.19
N ASN A 223 8.22 23.35 -10.67
CA ASN A 223 8.71 24.34 -9.72
C ASN A 223 8.87 25.70 -10.43
N PRO A 224 8.21 26.78 -9.96
CA PRO A 224 8.29 28.09 -10.59
C PRO A 224 9.72 28.63 -10.72
N SER A 225 10.60 28.31 -9.76
CA SER A 225 12.01 28.69 -9.80
C SER A 225 12.76 28.02 -10.95
N ASP A 226 12.40 26.77 -11.28
CA ASP A 226 13.03 26.04 -12.37
C ASP A 226 12.63 26.62 -13.73
N VAL A 227 11.35 26.97 -13.88
CA VAL A 227 10.82 27.67 -15.06
C VAL A 227 11.45 29.05 -15.19
N ALA A 228 11.62 29.79 -14.09
CA ALA A 228 12.27 31.10 -14.09
C ALA A 228 13.71 31.03 -14.62
N ALA A 229 14.48 30.04 -14.19
CA ALA A 229 15.85 29.83 -14.65
C ALA A 229 15.92 29.48 -16.14
N ALA A 230 15.01 28.64 -16.63
CA ALA A 230 14.93 28.30 -18.05
C ALA A 230 14.53 29.51 -18.92
N LEU A 231 13.53 30.29 -18.48
CA LEU A 231 13.13 31.54 -19.13
C LEU A 231 14.30 32.53 -19.21
N TYR A 232 15.06 32.69 -18.12
CA TYR A 232 16.24 33.56 -18.09
C TYR A 232 17.27 33.14 -19.15
N ASN A 233 17.65 31.86 -19.19
CA ASN A 233 18.62 31.37 -20.17
C ASN A 233 18.09 31.50 -21.61
N ARG A 234 16.79 31.26 -21.83
CA ARG A 234 16.18 31.42 -23.16
C ARG A 234 16.17 32.89 -23.60
N ALA A 235 15.92 33.81 -22.66
CA ALA A 235 16.04 35.25 -22.90
C ALA A 235 17.47 35.62 -23.33
N CYS A 236 18.50 35.14 -22.61
CA CYS A 236 19.90 35.33 -22.98
C CYS A 236 20.17 34.87 -24.42
N TYR A 237 19.68 33.68 -24.79
CA TYR A 237 19.97 33.10 -26.11
C TYR A 237 19.24 33.84 -27.23
N ASN A 238 17.99 34.24 -27.02
CA ASN A 238 17.26 35.11 -27.95
C ASN A 238 17.97 36.47 -28.12
N SER A 239 18.44 37.06 -27.03
CA SER A 239 19.18 38.33 -27.02
C SER A 239 20.46 38.25 -27.85
N VAL A 240 21.29 37.24 -27.60
CA VAL A 240 22.55 37.03 -28.34
C VAL A 240 22.28 36.73 -29.81
N LYS A 241 21.31 35.85 -30.12
CA LYS A 241 20.93 35.53 -31.51
C LYS A 241 20.44 36.77 -32.25
N SER A 242 19.65 37.63 -31.59
CA SER A 242 19.14 38.85 -32.20
C SER A 242 20.24 39.82 -32.62
N ALA A 243 21.42 39.80 -31.99
CA ALA A 243 22.52 40.70 -32.34
C ALA A 243 23.12 40.42 -33.71
N SER A 244 22.96 39.20 -34.24
CA SER A 244 23.50 38.77 -35.54
C SER A 244 22.42 38.39 -36.57
N ASP A 245 21.13 38.41 -36.19
CA ASP A 245 20.02 38.05 -37.07
C ASP A 245 19.68 39.18 -38.06
N LYS A 246 19.25 38.82 -39.27
CA LYS A 246 18.79 39.79 -40.29
C LYS A 246 17.47 40.46 -39.90
N ASN A 247 16.66 39.80 -39.09
CA ASN A 247 15.40 40.31 -38.55
C ASN A 247 15.40 40.20 -37.02
N PRO A 248 16.07 41.12 -36.31
CA PRO A 248 16.29 41.01 -34.87
C PRO A 248 15.04 41.27 -34.03
N ALA A 249 14.04 41.98 -34.56
CA ALA A 249 12.92 42.48 -33.77
C ALA A 249 12.12 41.38 -33.05
N PRO A 250 11.70 40.27 -33.69
CA PRO A 250 10.94 39.21 -33.01
C PRO A 250 11.76 38.48 -31.94
N LEU A 251 13.07 38.34 -32.14
CA LEU A 251 13.95 37.71 -31.16
C LEU A 251 14.16 38.62 -29.94
N ARG A 252 14.31 39.93 -30.16
CA ARG A 252 14.38 40.92 -29.08
C ARG A 252 13.11 40.96 -28.24
N GLU A 253 11.95 40.97 -28.89
CA GLU A 253 10.65 40.95 -28.21
C GLU A 253 10.51 39.70 -27.32
N LYS A 254 10.82 38.52 -27.86
CA LYS A 254 10.81 37.27 -27.08
C LYS A 254 11.81 37.28 -25.92
N ALA A 255 13.01 37.84 -26.13
CA ALA A 255 14.01 37.95 -25.07
C ALA A 255 13.50 38.82 -23.91
N LEU A 256 12.86 39.95 -24.21
CA LEU A 256 12.28 40.85 -23.21
C LEU A 256 11.09 40.19 -22.48
N GLU A 257 10.20 39.51 -23.21
CA GLU A 257 9.07 38.78 -22.62
C GLU A 257 9.56 37.70 -21.66
N ASP A 258 10.50 36.85 -22.10
CA ASP A 258 11.07 35.78 -21.28
C ASP A 258 11.78 36.33 -20.04
N LEU A 259 12.55 37.41 -20.19
CA LEU A 259 13.23 38.07 -19.07
C LEU A 259 12.22 38.64 -18.08
N ALA A 260 11.20 39.35 -18.54
CA ALA A 260 10.15 39.90 -17.67
C ALA A 260 9.42 38.81 -16.88
N ARG A 261 9.07 37.72 -17.56
CA ARG A 261 8.45 36.54 -16.92
C ARG A 261 9.40 35.90 -15.91
N SER A 262 10.67 35.74 -16.24
CA SER A 262 11.68 35.19 -15.33
C SER A 262 11.82 36.04 -14.07
N LEU A 263 11.96 37.36 -14.21
CA LEU A 263 12.15 38.29 -13.09
C LEU A 263 10.92 38.39 -12.17
N LYS A 264 9.73 38.08 -12.69
CA LYS A 264 8.51 37.95 -11.89
C LYS A 264 8.55 36.71 -11.00
N LEU A 265 9.12 35.61 -11.49
CA LEU A 265 9.22 34.34 -10.76
C LEU A 265 10.47 34.28 -9.86
N TRP A 266 11.55 34.97 -10.24
CA TRP A 266 12.83 34.99 -9.54
C TRP A 266 13.35 36.42 -9.39
N VAL A 267 12.99 37.03 -8.26
CA VAL A 267 13.26 38.44 -7.97
C VAL A 267 14.77 38.76 -7.91
N ASP A 268 15.60 37.83 -7.42
CA ASP A 268 17.05 38.05 -7.33
C ASP A 268 17.73 38.15 -8.70
N GLY A 269 17.10 37.63 -9.77
CA GLY A 269 17.58 37.79 -11.14
C GLY A 269 17.73 39.25 -11.56
N LYS A 270 17.02 40.18 -10.90
CA LYS A 270 17.12 41.62 -11.15
C LYS A 270 18.52 42.18 -10.89
N LYS A 271 19.26 41.58 -9.95
CA LYS A 271 20.63 41.98 -9.62
C LYS A 271 21.64 41.49 -10.66
N LEU A 272 21.32 40.41 -11.37
CA LEU A 272 22.25 39.72 -12.27
C LEU A 272 22.11 40.21 -13.71
N ALA A 273 20.88 40.38 -14.21
CA ALA A 273 20.65 40.73 -15.62
C ALA A 273 21.34 42.01 -16.11
N PRO A 274 21.46 43.11 -15.33
CA PRO A 274 22.19 44.30 -15.79
C PRO A 274 23.69 44.04 -16.03
N GLY A 275 24.27 43.10 -15.29
CA GLY A 275 25.68 42.71 -15.40
C GLY A 275 25.93 41.57 -16.40
N ASP A 276 24.89 40.96 -16.95
CA ASP A 276 25.01 39.86 -17.89
C ASP A 276 25.35 40.38 -19.29
N ASP A 277 26.40 39.82 -19.89
CA ASP A 277 26.88 40.22 -21.21
C ASP A 277 25.97 39.73 -22.33
N ASP A 278 25.19 38.67 -22.09
CA ASP A 278 24.25 38.15 -23.08
C ASP A 278 23.14 39.16 -23.41
N PHE A 279 22.88 40.13 -22.52
CA PHE A 279 21.90 41.19 -22.71
C PHE A 279 22.47 42.49 -23.27
N ASN A 280 23.74 42.53 -23.71
CA ASN A 280 24.36 43.76 -24.21
C ASN A 280 23.59 44.41 -25.39
N SER A 281 22.95 43.61 -26.25
CA SER A 281 22.11 44.10 -27.36
C SER A 281 20.78 44.73 -26.90
N LEU A 282 20.33 44.43 -25.68
CA LEU A 282 19.07 44.90 -25.11
C LEU A 282 19.25 46.04 -24.10
N LYS A 283 20.45 46.30 -23.57
CA LYS A 283 20.69 47.31 -22.51
C LYS A 283 20.23 48.74 -22.87
N GLN A 284 20.15 49.07 -24.15
CA GLN A 284 19.66 50.39 -24.62
C GLN A 284 18.16 50.42 -24.91
N ASP A 285 17.49 49.26 -24.89
CA ASP A 285 16.06 49.15 -25.10
C ASP A 285 15.28 49.76 -23.92
N PRO A 286 14.32 50.68 -24.14
CA PRO A 286 13.51 51.24 -23.06
C PRO A 286 12.80 50.15 -22.25
N ALA A 287 12.26 49.12 -22.90
CA ALA A 287 11.55 48.04 -22.21
C ALA A 287 12.49 47.26 -21.28
N PHE A 288 13.76 47.06 -21.67
CA PHE A 288 14.75 46.45 -20.80
C PHE A 288 14.95 47.26 -19.53
N LYS A 289 15.11 48.58 -19.63
CA LYS A 289 15.29 49.49 -18.48
C LYS A 289 14.06 49.51 -17.58
N ASP A 290 12.87 49.60 -18.16
CA ASP A 290 11.59 49.64 -17.44
C ASP A 290 11.39 48.40 -16.54
N HIS A 291 11.82 47.22 -16.98
CA HIS A 291 11.74 45.99 -16.18
C HIS A 291 12.56 46.04 -14.88
N PHE A 292 13.59 46.88 -14.80
CA PHE A 292 14.37 47.07 -13.57
C PHE A 292 13.84 48.21 -12.72
N GLU A 293 13.37 49.31 -13.34
CA GLU A 293 12.88 50.48 -12.61
C GLU A 293 11.52 50.25 -11.93
N THR A 294 10.60 49.54 -12.60
CA THR A 294 9.22 49.33 -12.11
C THR A 294 9.13 48.38 -10.92
N LEU A 295 10.17 47.57 -10.70
CA LEU A 295 10.16 46.45 -9.77
C LEU A 295 11.08 46.65 -8.55
N VAL A 296 11.68 47.84 -8.41
CA VAL A 296 12.55 48.29 -7.30
C VAL A 296 11.86 49.33 -6.41
N LYS A 297 10.63 49.78 -6.76
CA LYS A 297 9.82 50.54 -5.81
C LYS A 297 9.38 49.60 -4.68
N PRO A 298 9.77 49.89 -3.41
CA PRO A 298 9.46 49.07 -2.26
C PRO A 298 7.96 48.98 -1.99
#